data_AF-A0AAV0ZF93-F1
#
_entry.id   AF-A0AAV0ZF93-F1
#
_cell.length_a   1.000
_cell.length_b   1.000
_cell.length_c   1.000
_cell.angle_alpha   90.00
_cell.angle_beta   90.00
_cell.angle_gamma   90.00
#
_symmetry.space_group_name_H-M   'P 1'
#
loop_
_entity.id
_entity.type
_entity.pdbx_description
1 polymer ?
#
loop_
_entity_poly.entity_id
_entity_poly.type
_entity_poly.pdbx_seq_one_letter_code
_entity_poly.pdbx_strand_id
1 'polypeptide(L)'
;MVEVLFAGTGTVEVLFAETGMVEVLFAGTVERTQGFLALFTGDTGEIRAEVREQIDTKVAEWKEEGKAEIVPGVLFIDEIHMLDIECFSFLNRALENEMSPILIVATNRGFTTIRGTNNKSAHGIPVDLLDRLLIIKTDPYTEDEIHKILDIRCQEEDVDMSEGAKHLLTKIGVETSLRYAINLITAAALACQKRKGKTVELEDINRVYNLFLDVKRSTQYLMEYQSQYMFSETGEVDEDDANAMVL
;
A
#
# COMPACT_ATOMS: atom_id res chain seq x y z
N MET A 1 -6.85 10.09 -5.61
CA MET A 1 -5.65 10.84 -5.99
C MET A 1 -4.57 10.40 -5.02
N VAL A 2 -3.65 9.55 -5.45
CA VAL A 2 -2.52 9.14 -4.60
C VAL A 2 -1.40 10.14 -4.89
N GLU A 3 -1.06 10.97 -3.92
CA GLU A 3 0.10 11.85 -4.08
C GLU A 3 1.32 11.12 -3.54
N VAL A 4 2.35 10.97 -4.39
CA VAL A 4 3.62 10.35 -4.05
C VAL A 4 4.60 11.47 -3.72
N LEU A 5 5.07 11.51 -2.48
CA LEU A 5 6.02 12.53 -2.04
C LEU A 5 7.42 11.92 -1.88
N PHE A 6 8.44 12.64 -2.36
CA PHE A 6 9.85 12.22 -2.32
C PHE A 6 10.67 13.13 -1.42
N ALA A 7 11.57 12.56 -0.61
CA ALA A 7 12.64 13.32 0.03
C ALA A 7 14.00 12.93 -0.60
N GLY A 8 14.60 13.81 -1.41
CA GLY A 8 15.94 13.59 -1.99
C GLY A 8 16.29 14.54 -3.15
N THR A 9 17.56 14.90 -3.29
CA THR A 9 18.07 15.74 -4.39
C THR A 9 18.70 14.86 -5.48
N GLY A 10 17.94 14.53 -6.53
CA GLY A 10 18.47 13.77 -7.67
C GLY A 10 17.42 13.42 -8.72
N THR A 11 17.82 13.41 -9.99
CA THR A 11 17.03 12.94 -11.14
C THR A 11 16.73 11.44 -11.03
N VAL A 12 15.46 11.05 -11.14
CA VAL A 12 14.97 9.69 -10.87
C VAL A 12 14.67 8.94 -12.19
N GLU A 13 15.42 7.88 -12.47
CA GLU A 13 14.96 6.76 -13.29
C GLU A 13 14.45 5.67 -12.34
N VAL A 14 13.18 5.29 -12.48
CA VAL A 14 12.52 4.29 -11.61
C VAL A 14 12.84 2.90 -12.14
N LEU A 15 13.82 2.22 -11.54
CA LEU A 15 14.05 0.78 -11.74
C LEU A 15 13.57 0.05 -10.48
N PHE A 16 12.49 -0.72 -10.59
CA PHE A 16 12.15 -1.75 -9.60
C PHE A 16 13.19 -2.87 -9.72
N ALA A 17 14.08 -2.98 -8.75
CA ALA A 17 15.01 -4.10 -8.63
C ALA A 17 14.97 -4.66 -7.21
N GLU A 18 14.68 -5.95 -7.12
CA GLU A 18 14.78 -6.76 -5.90
C GLU A 18 16.20 -6.69 -5.34
N THR A 19 16.41 -5.90 -4.30
CA THR A 19 17.57 -6.06 -3.41
C THR A 19 17.11 -5.81 -1.98
N GLY A 20 16.72 -6.89 -1.31
CA GLY A 20 16.55 -6.91 0.13
C GLY A 20 17.88 -6.57 0.79
N MET A 21 17.94 -5.44 1.49
CA MET A 21 19.17 -4.96 2.09
C MET A 21 18.93 -4.53 3.54
N VAL A 22 19.82 -5.04 4.40
CA VAL A 22 19.97 -4.81 5.83
C VAL A 22 18.99 -5.60 6.73
N GLU A 23 17.67 -5.47 6.61
CA GLU A 23 16.73 -6.09 7.57
C GLU A 23 16.76 -7.63 7.58
N VAL A 24 16.99 -8.25 6.41
CA VAL A 24 17.17 -9.71 6.29
C VAL A 24 18.47 -10.20 6.94
N LEU A 25 19.53 -9.37 6.93
CA LEU A 25 20.80 -9.69 7.60
C LEU A 25 20.65 -9.62 9.13
N PHE A 26 19.87 -8.64 9.61
CA PHE A 26 19.50 -8.45 11.03
C PHE A 26 18.70 -9.64 11.58
N ALA A 27 17.64 -10.07 10.89
CA ALA A 27 16.76 -11.14 11.38
C ALA A 27 17.36 -12.55 11.21
N GLY A 28 18.12 -12.80 10.13
CA GLY A 28 18.55 -14.15 9.75
C GLY A 28 19.84 -14.64 10.41
N THR A 29 20.75 -13.76 10.82
CA THR A 29 22.15 -14.17 11.09
C THR A 29 22.62 -13.96 12.52
N VAL A 30 22.11 -12.94 13.22
CA VAL A 30 22.69 -12.54 14.52
C VAL A 30 21.80 -12.87 15.72
N GLU A 31 20.46 -12.85 15.59
CA GLU A 31 19.62 -13.01 16.78
C GLU A 31 18.94 -14.38 16.92
N ARG A 32 18.32 -15.00 15.91
CA ARG A 32 17.53 -16.24 16.17
C ARG A 32 17.40 -17.22 15.00
N THR A 33 17.72 -18.49 15.27
CA THR A 33 17.33 -19.68 14.47
C THR A 33 15.81 -19.96 14.49
N GLN A 34 14.96 -18.97 14.82
CA GLN A 34 13.52 -19.10 15.04
C GLN A 34 12.72 -18.10 14.20
N GLY A 35 12.86 -18.13 12.87
CA GLY A 35 12.15 -17.20 11.98
C GLY A 35 10.65 -17.46 11.80
N PHE A 36 10.15 -18.66 12.10
CA PHE A 36 8.74 -19.03 11.83
C PHE A 36 7.85 -19.10 13.07
N LEU A 37 8.35 -19.62 14.20
CA LEU A 37 7.55 -19.72 15.43
C LEU A 37 7.43 -18.40 16.20
N ALA A 38 8.34 -17.44 15.98
CA ALA A 38 8.34 -16.15 16.70
C ALA A 38 7.04 -15.35 16.50
N LEU A 39 6.40 -15.49 15.33
CA LEU A 39 5.10 -14.87 15.02
C LEU A 39 3.96 -15.35 15.93
N PHE A 40 4.09 -16.55 16.52
CA PHE A 40 3.06 -17.17 17.36
C PHE A 40 3.43 -17.22 18.84
N THR A 41 4.67 -16.90 19.21
CA THR A 41 5.15 -16.98 20.60
C THR A 41 5.00 -15.67 21.38
N GLY A 42 4.53 -14.59 20.74
CA GLY A 42 4.33 -13.28 21.40
C GLY A 42 5.63 -12.60 21.82
N ASP A 43 6.76 -13.00 21.25
CA ASP A 43 8.05 -12.36 21.48
C ASP A 43 8.10 -11.07 20.64
N THR A 44 8.52 -9.95 21.24
CA THR A 44 8.20 -8.60 20.75
C THR A 44 8.93 -8.17 19.48
N GLY A 45 9.71 -9.05 18.86
CA GLY A 45 10.50 -8.73 17.64
C GLY A 45 11.48 -7.57 17.81
N GLU A 46 11.62 -7.04 19.04
CA GLU A 46 12.42 -5.87 19.33
C GLU A 46 13.88 -6.28 19.45
N ILE A 47 14.70 -5.74 18.55
CA ILE A 47 16.15 -5.93 18.56
C ILE A 47 16.74 -5.01 19.63
N ARG A 48 17.47 -5.58 20.58
CA ARG A 48 18.14 -4.82 21.65
C ARG A 48 19.14 -3.82 21.07
N ALA A 49 19.22 -2.64 21.69
CA ALA A 49 20.13 -1.57 21.27
C ALA A 49 21.60 -2.03 21.21
N GLU A 50 22.04 -2.84 22.18
CA GLU A 50 23.40 -3.41 22.23
C GLU A 50 23.75 -4.23 20.97
N VAL A 51 22.78 -4.97 20.43
CA VAL A 51 22.98 -5.79 19.22
C VAL A 51 23.08 -4.88 17.99
N ARG A 52 22.26 -3.82 17.92
CA ARG A 52 22.33 -2.83 16.83
C ARG A 52 23.70 -2.13 16.80
N GLU A 53 24.19 -1.63 17.94
CA GLU A 53 25.50 -0.99 18.02
C GLU A 53 26.65 -1.93 17.63
N GLN A 54 26.59 -3.20 18.06
CA GLN A 54 27.60 -4.19 17.67
C GLN A 54 27.62 -4.45 16.17
N ILE A 55 26.45 -4.47 15.52
CA ILE A 55 26.33 -4.63 14.07
C ILE A 55 26.82 -3.38 13.35
N ASP A 56 26.40 -2.20 13.79
CA ASP A 56 26.79 -0.92 13.20
C ASP A 56 28.32 -0.74 13.22
N THR A 57 28.98 -1.13 14.31
CA THR A 57 30.45 -1.12 14.43
C THR A 57 31.09 -2.05 13.40
N LYS A 58 30.60 -3.29 13.26
CA LYS A 58 31.14 -4.26 12.28
C LYS A 58 30.92 -3.81 10.84
N VAL A 59 29.76 -3.23 10.54
CA VAL A 59 29.44 -2.70 9.21
C VAL A 59 30.35 -1.53 8.88
N ALA A 60 30.63 -0.65 9.85
CA ALA A 60 31.59 0.43 9.68
C ALA A 60 33.02 -0.09 9.43
N GLU A 61 33.48 -1.07 10.20
CA GLU A 61 34.79 -1.74 9.99
C GLU A 61 34.88 -2.34 8.58
N TRP A 62 33.85 -3.06 8.13
CA TRP A 62 33.85 -3.66 6.79
C TRP A 62 33.83 -2.64 5.66
N LYS A 63 33.17 -1.49 5.87
CA LYS A 63 33.18 -0.37 4.94
C LYS A 63 34.57 0.26 4.84
N GLU A 64 35.24 0.48 5.97
CA GLU A 64 36.61 1.05 6.02
C GLU A 64 37.65 0.10 5.42
N GLU A 65 37.52 -1.20 5.66
CA GLU A 65 38.39 -2.24 5.10
C GLU A 65 38.12 -2.52 3.60
N GLY A 66 37.10 -1.90 3.00
CA GLY A 66 36.69 -2.13 1.62
C GLY A 66 36.13 -3.53 1.36
N LYS A 67 35.71 -4.24 2.41
CA LYS A 67 35.06 -5.57 2.32
C LYS A 67 33.58 -5.47 2.00
N ALA A 68 32.95 -4.34 2.29
CA ALA A 68 31.54 -4.09 2.06
C ALA A 68 31.31 -2.65 1.56
N GLU A 69 30.26 -2.49 0.75
CA GLU A 69 29.74 -1.19 0.32
C GLU A 69 28.29 -1.08 0.82
N ILE A 70 27.91 0.11 1.27
CA ILE A 70 26.54 0.36 1.71
C ILE A 70 25.80 1.09 0.60
N VAL A 71 24.71 0.48 0.13
CA VAL A 71 23.83 1.04 -0.88
C VAL A 71 22.55 1.52 -0.18
N PRO A 72 22.21 2.81 -0.22
CA PRO A 72 20.95 3.31 0.30
C PRO A 72 19.77 2.68 -0.46
N GLY A 73 18.81 2.12 0.28
CA GLY A 73 17.60 1.54 -0.28
C GLY A 73 16.51 2.57 -0.55
N VAL A 74 15.29 2.07 -0.78
CA VAL A 74 14.07 2.87 -0.86
C VAL A 74 13.13 2.44 0.26
N LEU A 75 12.67 3.39 1.06
CA LEU A 75 11.65 3.18 2.08
C LEU A 75 10.32 3.73 1.55
N PHE A 76 9.37 2.83 1.29
CA PHE A 76 8.01 3.20 0.88
C PHE A 76 7.05 3.12 2.07
N ILE A 77 6.36 4.22 2.36
CA ILE A 77 5.30 4.27 3.39
C ILE A 77 4.00 4.67 2.72
N ASP A 78 3.05 3.74 2.68
CA ASP A 78 1.69 4.02 2.24
C ASP A 78 0.86 4.59 3.39
N GLU A 79 -0.15 5.39 3.05
CA GLU A 79 -1.06 6.04 3.99
C GLU A 79 -0.36 6.78 5.13
N ILE A 80 0.63 7.61 4.79
CA ILE A 80 1.47 8.33 5.77
C ILE A 80 0.65 9.22 6.73
N HIS A 81 -0.54 9.66 6.32
CA HIS A 81 -1.44 10.44 7.16
C HIS A 81 -1.90 9.69 8.44
N MET A 82 -1.67 8.39 8.52
CA MET A 82 -1.92 7.57 9.71
C MET A 82 -0.82 7.65 10.77
N LEU A 83 0.34 8.23 10.45
CA LEU A 83 1.43 8.44 11.40
C LEU A 83 1.13 9.59 12.37
N ASP A 84 1.74 9.51 13.55
CA ASP A 84 1.68 10.57 14.56
C ASP A 84 2.88 11.54 14.45
N ILE A 85 2.80 12.64 15.19
CA ILE A 85 3.86 13.66 15.25
C ILE A 85 5.21 13.12 15.75
N GLU A 86 5.22 12.07 16.56
CA GLU A 86 6.45 11.46 17.08
C GLU A 86 7.16 10.67 15.97
N CYS A 87 6.41 9.91 15.17
CA CYS A 87 6.91 9.25 13.96
C CYS A 87 7.46 10.25 12.95
N PHE A 88 6.78 11.37 12.70
CA PHE A 88 7.29 12.42 11.81
C PHE A 88 8.60 13.04 12.32
N SER A 89 8.70 13.26 13.64
CA SER A 89 9.92 13.77 14.27
C SER A 89 11.08 12.78 14.12
N PHE A 90 10.81 11.47 14.26
CA PHE A 90 11.79 10.43 14.00
C PHE A 90 12.25 10.40 12.54
N LEU A 91 11.31 10.47 11.59
CA LEU A 91 11.62 10.49 10.15
C LEU A 91 12.47 11.70 9.78
N ASN A 92 12.15 12.89 10.30
CA ASN A 92 12.94 14.09 10.07
C ASN A 92 14.40 13.92 10.49
N ARG A 93 14.65 13.33 11.67
CA ARG A 93 16.00 13.03 12.16
C ARG A 93 16.68 11.93 11.35
N ALA A 94 15.94 10.90 10.93
CA ALA A 94 16.48 9.80 10.14
C ALA A 94 16.89 10.27 8.73
N LEU A 95 16.18 11.22 8.15
CA LEU A 95 16.49 11.83 6.84
C LEU A 95 17.69 12.77 6.86
N GLU A 96 18.16 13.19 8.04
CA GLU A 96 19.40 13.98 8.16
C GLU A 96 20.67 13.13 8.07
N ASN A 97 20.54 11.80 8.19
CA ASN A 97 21.68 10.89 8.07
C ASN A 97 22.08 10.73 6.59
N GLU A 98 23.38 10.81 6.28
CA GLU A 98 23.91 10.60 4.92
C GLU A 98 23.62 9.20 4.37
N MET A 99 23.46 8.20 5.24
CA MET A 99 23.14 6.82 4.87
C MET A 99 21.62 6.54 4.82
N SER A 100 20.78 7.58 4.88
CA SER A 100 19.32 7.42 4.87
C SER A 100 18.83 6.91 3.51
N PRO A 101 17.91 5.94 3.47
CA PRO A 101 17.29 5.51 2.22
C PRO A 101 16.45 6.63 1.61
N ILE A 102 16.15 6.51 0.31
CA ILE A 102 15.20 7.40 -0.36
C ILE A 102 13.81 7.13 0.24
N LEU A 103 13.22 8.16 0.85
CA LEU A 103 11.87 8.08 1.39
C LEU A 103 10.86 8.42 0.29
N ILE A 104 9.97 7.46 0.02
CA ILE A 104 8.80 7.63 -0.84
C ILE A 104 7.57 7.43 0.04
N VAL A 105 6.69 8.41 0.09
CA VAL A 105 5.47 8.33 0.90
C VAL A 105 4.25 8.55 0.04
N ALA A 106 3.17 7.87 0.37
CA ALA A 106 1.90 8.01 -0.35
C ALA A 106 0.77 8.38 0.61
N THR A 107 -0.18 9.16 0.09
CA THR A 107 -1.41 9.52 0.80
C THR A 107 -2.54 9.73 -0.19
N ASN A 108 -3.73 9.28 0.19
CA ASN A 108 -4.98 9.56 -0.52
C ASN A 108 -5.75 10.76 0.09
N ARG A 109 -5.26 11.36 1.18
CA ARG A 109 -5.90 12.50 1.86
C ARG A 109 -5.33 13.84 1.42
N GLY A 110 -6.22 14.78 1.11
CA GLY A 110 -5.87 16.16 0.75
C GLY A 110 -5.51 17.02 1.96
N PHE A 111 -6.46 17.23 2.88
CA PHE A 111 -6.23 17.91 4.16
C PHE A 111 -6.70 17.01 5.29
N THR A 112 -5.89 16.84 6.33
CA THR A 112 -6.30 16.08 7.52
C THR A 112 -5.55 16.57 8.76
N THR A 113 -6.01 16.16 9.93
CA THR A 113 -5.39 16.48 11.20
C THR A 113 -4.13 15.64 11.40
N ILE A 114 -3.03 16.27 11.81
CA ILE A 114 -1.81 15.55 12.19
C ILE A 114 -2.10 14.81 13.49
N ARG A 115 -2.02 13.47 13.48
CA ARG A 115 -2.34 12.65 14.64
C ARG A 115 -1.41 12.97 15.82
N GLY A 116 -2.01 13.06 17.01
CA GLY A 116 -1.31 13.55 18.21
C GLY A 116 -1.36 15.07 18.39
N THR A 117 -1.98 15.81 17.47
CA THR A 117 -2.18 17.26 17.57
C THR A 117 -3.61 17.67 17.20
N ASN A 118 -3.95 18.94 17.43
CA ASN A 118 -5.22 19.54 16.99
C ASN A 118 -5.07 20.36 15.68
N ASN A 119 -3.92 20.25 15.01
CA ASN A 119 -3.61 21.07 13.83
C ASN A 119 -3.93 20.28 12.55
N LYS A 120 -4.62 20.93 11.62
CA LYS A 120 -4.83 20.42 10.25
C LYS A 120 -3.67 20.85 9.36
N SER A 121 -3.21 19.98 8.48
CA SER A 121 -2.24 20.31 7.43
C SER A 121 -2.55 19.57 6.13
N ALA A 122 -1.89 19.98 5.06
CA ALA A 122 -1.93 19.24 3.80
C ALA A 122 -1.36 17.83 4.04
N HIS A 123 -2.09 16.83 3.56
CA HIS A 123 -1.75 15.41 3.65
C HIS A 123 -1.60 14.85 5.08
N GLY A 124 -1.88 15.64 6.12
CA GLY A 124 -1.64 15.24 7.51
C GLY A 124 -0.16 15.22 7.88
N ILE A 125 0.68 15.90 7.10
CA ILE A 125 2.13 15.94 7.30
C ILE A 125 2.52 17.29 7.93
N PRO A 126 3.36 17.32 8.97
CA PRO A 126 3.92 18.55 9.52
C PRO A 126 4.62 19.39 8.45
N VAL A 127 4.47 20.72 8.52
CA VAL A 127 4.97 21.66 7.48
C VAL A 127 6.48 21.57 7.28
N ASP A 128 7.22 21.30 8.35
CA ASP A 128 8.67 21.09 8.35
C ASP A 128 9.11 19.90 7.49
N LEU A 129 8.35 18.80 7.48
CA LEU A 129 8.61 17.68 6.60
C LEU A 129 8.06 17.95 5.19
N LEU A 130 6.89 18.56 5.09
CA LEU A 130 6.24 18.87 3.80
C LEU A 130 7.12 19.77 2.92
N ASP A 131 7.77 20.78 3.50
CA ASP A 131 8.67 21.70 2.78
C ASP A 131 9.94 20.99 2.23
N ARG A 132 10.27 19.80 2.76
CA ARG A 132 11.40 18.98 2.31
C ARG A 132 11.00 17.95 1.25
N LEU A 133 9.70 17.83 0.96
CA LEU A 133 9.14 16.82 0.08
C LEU A 133 8.83 17.37 -1.32
N LEU A 134 9.15 16.60 -2.35
CA LEU A 134 8.71 16.81 -3.73
C LEU A 134 7.38 16.08 -3.93
N ILE A 135 6.31 16.83 -4.20
CA ILE A 135 4.96 16.28 -4.41
C ILE A 135 4.77 15.89 -5.88
N ILE A 136 4.45 14.61 -6.14
CA ILE A 136 4.02 14.10 -7.44
C ILE A 136 2.57 13.68 -7.36
N LYS A 137 1.72 14.25 -8.21
CA LYS A 137 0.30 13.93 -8.26
C LYS A 137 0.04 12.85 -9.29
N THR A 138 -0.82 11.90 -8.93
CA THR A 138 -1.34 10.89 -9.86
C THR A 138 -2.78 11.21 -10.24
N ASP A 139 -3.07 11.07 -11.53
CA ASP A 139 -4.41 11.23 -12.07
C ASP A 139 -5.12 9.86 -12.16
N PRO A 140 -6.46 9.83 -12.06
CA PRO A 140 -7.22 8.60 -12.29
C PRO A 140 -7.02 8.06 -13.71
N TYR A 141 -6.95 6.74 -13.83
CA TYR A 141 -6.86 6.07 -15.14
C TYR A 141 -8.11 6.30 -15.99
N THR A 142 -7.90 6.38 -17.29
CA THR A 142 -8.96 6.36 -18.30
C THR A 142 -9.51 4.94 -18.50
N GLU A 143 -10.70 4.82 -19.10
CA GLU A 143 -11.33 3.51 -19.38
C GLU A 143 -10.42 2.60 -20.23
N ASP A 144 -9.74 3.17 -21.24
CA ASP A 144 -8.81 2.45 -22.11
C ASP A 144 -7.56 1.96 -21.35
N GLU A 145 -7.07 2.73 -20.39
CA GLU A 145 -5.95 2.34 -19.53
C GLU A 145 -6.37 1.24 -18.55
N ILE A 146 -7.55 1.34 -17.96
CA ILE A 146 -8.12 0.29 -17.09
C ILE A 146 -8.24 -1.02 -17.87
N HIS A 147 -8.76 -0.98 -19.09
CA HIS A 147 -8.86 -2.16 -19.95
C HIS A 147 -7.50 -2.82 -20.18
N LYS A 148 -6.46 -2.02 -20.50
CA LYS A 148 -5.09 -2.53 -20.71
C LYS A 148 -4.50 -3.12 -19.43
N ILE A 149 -4.70 -2.47 -18.29
CA ILE A 149 -4.22 -2.98 -17.00
C ILE A 149 -4.88 -4.33 -16.69
N LEU A 150 -6.20 -4.43 -16.87
CA LEU A 150 -6.93 -5.67 -16.64
C LEU A 150 -6.49 -6.78 -17.60
N ASP A 151 -6.18 -6.45 -18.86
CA ASP A 151 -5.67 -7.43 -19.83
C ASP A 151 -4.29 -7.97 -19.41
N ILE A 152 -3.38 -7.09 -18.97
CA ILE A 152 -2.08 -7.51 -18.42
C ILE A 152 -2.27 -8.39 -17.19
N ARG A 153 -3.18 -8.02 -16.27
CA ARG A 153 -3.47 -8.83 -15.08
C ARG A 153 -4.06 -10.19 -15.41
N CYS A 154 -4.92 -10.29 -16.42
CA CYS A 154 -5.42 -11.59 -16.88
C CYS A 154 -4.29 -12.47 -17.43
N GLN A 155 -3.32 -11.88 -18.13
CA GLN A 155 -2.15 -12.59 -18.64
C GLN A 155 -1.19 -13.02 -17.51
N GLU A 156 -0.95 -12.16 -16.52
CA GLU A 156 -0.13 -12.47 -15.33
C GLU A 156 -0.74 -13.60 -14.48
N GLU A 157 -2.07 -13.62 -14.34
CA GLU A 157 -2.79 -14.65 -13.58
C GLU A 157 -3.07 -15.94 -14.39
N ASP A 158 -2.67 -16.00 -15.66
CA ASP A 158 -2.96 -17.11 -16.60
C ASP A 158 -4.47 -17.44 -16.70
N VAL A 159 -5.28 -16.39 -16.81
CA VAL A 159 -6.75 -16.48 -16.90
C VAL A 159 -7.22 -16.13 -18.31
N ASP A 160 -7.66 -17.12 -19.06
CA ASP A 160 -8.32 -16.91 -20.35
C ASP A 160 -9.71 -16.30 -20.14
N MET A 161 -9.91 -15.06 -20.61
CA MET A 161 -11.18 -14.34 -20.51
C MET A 161 -11.68 -13.92 -21.89
N SER A 162 -12.98 -14.08 -22.12
CA SER A 162 -13.63 -13.59 -23.34
C SER A 162 -13.62 -12.05 -23.43
N GLU A 163 -13.54 -11.49 -24.63
CA GLU A 163 -13.52 -10.03 -24.84
C GLU A 163 -14.77 -9.33 -24.26
N GLY A 164 -15.94 -9.96 -24.36
CA GLY A 164 -17.16 -9.44 -23.72
C GLY A 164 -17.03 -9.34 -22.20
N ALA A 165 -16.41 -10.34 -21.57
CA ALA A 165 -16.16 -10.36 -20.14
C ALA A 165 -15.14 -9.28 -19.72
N LYS A 166 -14.07 -9.06 -20.49
CA LYS A 166 -13.10 -7.97 -20.25
C LYS A 166 -13.75 -6.59 -20.32
N HIS A 167 -14.62 -6.35 -21.31
CA HIS A 167 -15.36 -5.09 -21.40
C HIS A 167 -16.30 -4.87 -20.21
N LEU A 168 -17.01 -5.91 -19.76
CA LEU A 168 -17.86 -5.81 -18.57
C LEU A 168 -17.01 -5.50 -17.32
N LEU A 169 -15.87 -6.18 -17.16
CA LEU A 169 -14.97 -5.97 -16.05
C LEU A 169 -14.38 -4.55 -16.04
N THR A 170 -14.06 -4.02 -17.21
CA THR A 170 -13.58 -2.65 -17.39
C THR A 170 -14.62 -1.64 -16.91
N LYS A 171 -15.90 -1.81 -17.31
CA LYS A 171 -16.99 -0.97 -16.82
C LYS A 171 -17.15 -1.04 -15.30
N ILE A 172 -17.07 -2.24 -14.73
CA ILE A 172 -17.09 -2.42 -13.27
C ILE A 172 -15.92 -1.66 -12.64
N GLY A 173 -14.71 -1.74 -13.20
CA GLY A 173 -13.52 -1.04 -12.70
C GLY A 173 -13.65 0.48 -12.74
N VAL A 174 -14.34 1.03 -13.75
CA VAL A 174 -14.64 2.48 -13.85
C VAL A 174 -15.67 2.92 -12.81
N GLU A 175 -16.74 2.13 -12.60
CA GLU A 175 -17.82 2.49 -11.66
C GLU A 175 -17.41 2.31 -10.18
N THR A 176 -16.55 1.33 -9.91
CA THR A 176 -16.11 0.95 -8.55
C THR A 176 -14.65 1.34 -8.30
N SER A 177 -13.71 0.40 -8.37
CA SER A 177 -12.27 0.61 -8.28
C SER A 177 -11.49 -0.46 -9.06
N LEU A 178 -10.29 -0.10 -9.51
CA LEU A 178 -9.39 -1.03 -10.20
C LEU A 178 -9.02 -2.23 -9.32
N ARG A 179 -8.78 -2.01 -8.02
CA ARG A 179 -8.47 -3.05 -7.04
C ARG A 179 -9.59 -4.09 -6.96
N TYR A 180 -10.85 -3.63 -6.94
CA TYR A 180 -12.00 -4.53 -6.92
C TYR A 180 -12.10 -5.34 -8.22
N ALA A 181 -11.94 -4.69 -9.38
CA ALA A 181 -11.94 -5.36 -10.67
C ALA A 181 -10.85 -6.45 -10.81
N ILE A 182 -9.64 -6.20 -10.30
CA ILE A 182 -8.56 -7.19 -10.30
C ILE A 182 -8.93 -8.40 -9.42
N ASN A 183 -9.41 -8.17 -8.20
CA ASN A 183 -9.83 -9.27 -7.32
C ASN A 183 -10.96 -10.13 -7.94
N LEU A 184 -11.83 -9.52 -8.76
CA LEU A 184 -12.87 -10.24 -9.49
C LEU A 184 -12.30 -11.18 -10.57
N ILE A 185 -11.10 -10.93 -11.13
CA ILE A 185 -10.46 -11.82 -12.12
C ILE A 185 -10.27 -13.21 -11.51
N THR A 186 -9.58 -13.26 -10.36
CA THR A 186 -9.29 -14.52 -9.66
C THR A 186 -10.59 -15.23 -9.24
N ALA A 187 -11.57 -14.48 -8.73
CA ALA A 187 -12.84 -15.07 -8.32
C ALA A 187 -13.69 -15.56 -9.51
N ALA A 188 -13.66 -14.86 -10.65
CA ALA A 188 -14.32 -15.28 -11.88
C ALA A 188 -13.65 -16.52 -12.49
N ALA A 189 -12.32 -16.62 -12.39
CA ALA A 189 -11.58 -17.82 -12.78
C ALA A 189 -12.03 -19.05 -11.96
N LEU A 190 -12.19 -18.91 -10.65
CA LEU A 190 -12.72 -19.98 -9.79
C LEU A 190 -14.17 -20.35 -10.13
N ALA A 191 -15.01 -19.36 -10.45
CA ALA A 191 -16.39 -19.61 -10.90
C ALA A 191 -16.43 -20.38 -12.23
N CYS A 192 -15.56 -20.01 -13.18
CA CYS A 192 -15.37 -20.69 -14.46
C CYS A 192 -14.92 -22.16 -14.25
N GLN A 193 -13.93 -22.38 -13.40
CA GLN A 193 -13.47 -23.74 -13.06
C GLN A 193 -14.59 -24.58 -12.44
N LYS A 194 -15.43 -23.98 -11.59
CA LYS A 194 -16.58 -24.67 -10.98
C LYS A 194 -17.61 -25.12 -12.02
N ARG A 195 -17.86 -24.35 -13.08
CA ARG A 195 -18.70 -24.79 -14.22
C ARG A 195 -17.96 -25.72 -15.20
N LYS A 196 -16.68 -26.03 -14.93
CA LYS A 196 -15.78 -26.77 -15.83
C LYS A 196 -15.58 -26.07 -17.18
N GLY A 197 -15.67 -24.74 -17.18
CA GLY A 197 -15.33 -23.90 -18.33
C GLY A 197 -13.82 -23.76 -18.49
N LYS A 198 -13.37 -23.45 -19.70
CA LYS A 198 -11.95 -23.13 -19.98
C LYS A 198 -11.69 -21.63 -20.03
N THR A 199 -12.65 -20.86 -20.51
CA THR A 199 -12.54 -19.42 -20.74
C THR A 199 -13.60 -18.70 -19.91
N VAL A 200 -13.23 -17.68 -19.13
CA VAL A 200 -14.16 -16.87 -18.32
C VAL A 200 -15.14 -16.11 -19.22
N GLU A 201 -16.42 -16.25 -18.91
CA GLU A 201 -17.53 -15.64 -19.65
C GLU A 201 -18.28 -14.60 -18.79
N LEU A 202 -19.15 -13.83 -19.44
CA LEU A 202 -19.98 -12.80 -18.80
C LEU A 202 -20.79 -13.33 -17.60
N GLU A 203 -21.24 -14.58 -17.67
CA GLU A 203 -22.02 -15.21 -16.61
C GLU A 203 -21.21 -15.38 -15.31
N ASP A 204 -19.91 -15.69 -15.41
CA ASP A 204 -19.06 -15.85 -14.25
C ASP A 204 -18.84 -14.50 -13.54
N ILE A 205 -18.56 -13.44 -14.33
CA ILE A 205 -18.37 -12.10 -13.77
C ILE A 205 -19.65 -11.62 -13.10
N ASN A 206 -20.80 -11.76 -13.75
CA ASN A 206 -22.09 -11.40 -13.13
C ASN A 206 -22.37 -12.19 -11.85
N ARG A 207 -22.03 -13.48 -11.83
CA ARG A 207 -22.19 -14.31 -10.64
C ARG A 207 -21.31 -13.79 -9.51
N VAL A 208 -20.04 -13.52 -9.77
CA VAL A 208 -19.09 -13.06 -8.76
C VAL A 208 -19.41 -11.65 -8.27
N TYR A 209 -19.78 -10.74 -9.17
CA TYR A 209 -20.21 -9.38 -8.84
C TYR A 209 -21.46 -9.32 -7.94
N ASN A 210 -22.31 -10.34 -8.00
CA ASN A 210 -23.45 -10.48 -7.08
C ASN A 210 -23.06 -11.07 -5.72
N LEU A 211 -22.00 -11.89 -5.67
CA LEU A 211 -21.53 -12.54 -4.44
C LEU A 211 -20.63 -11.62 -3.61
N PHE A 212 -19.76 -10.86 -4.26
CA PHE A 212 -18.86 -9.92 -3.62
C PHE A 212 -19.39 -8.51 -3.87
N LEU A 213 -19.54 -7.74 -2.80
CA LEU A 213 -19.95 -6.35 -2.87
C LEU A 213 -18.70 -5.47 -2.85
N ASP A 214 -18.67 -4.43 -3.68
CA ASP A 214 -17.71 -3.35 -3.55
C ASP A 214 -18.06 -2.48 -2.33
N VAL A 215 -17.12 -1.61 -1.95
CA VAL A 215 -17.25 -0.76 -0.76
C VAL A 215 -18.50 0.12 -0.83
N LYS A 216 -18.83 0.71 -2.00
CA LYS A 216 -20.00 1.60 -2.14
C LYS A 216 -21.31 0.82 -1.99
N ARG A 217 -21.42 -0.35 -2.63
CA ARG A 217 -22.59 -1.22 -2.49
C ARG A 217 -22.73 -1.76 -1.06
N SER A 218 -21.62 -2.08 -0.40
CA SER A 218 -21.63 -2.56 0.98
C SER A 218 -22.04 -1.48 1.98
N THR A 219 -21.58 -0.23 1.81
CA THR A 219 -21.97 0.88 2.70
C THR A 219 -23.44 1.23 2.52
N GLN A 220 -23.93 1.26 1.28
CA GLN A 220 -25.36 1.46 1.02
C GLN A 220 -26.21 0.36 1.64
N TYR A 221 -25.80 -0.90 1.49
CA TYR A 221 -26.48 -2.03 2.14
C TYR A 221 -26.55 -1.83 3.67
N LEU A 222 -25.44 -1.43 4.31
CA LEU A 222 -25.44 -1.15 5.76
C LEU A 222 -26.38 0.00 6.14
N MET A 223 -26.46 1.06 5.33
CA MET A 223 -27.37 2.19 5.57
C MET A 223 -28.85 1.78 5.44
N GLU A 224 -29.20 0.98 4.43
CA GLU A 224 -30.57 0.51 4.21
C GLU A 224 -31.06 -0.42 5.35
N TYR A 225 -30.16 -1.25 5.87
CA TYR A 225 -30.44 -2.16 6.97
C TYR A 225 -30.02 -1.63 8.35
N GLN A 226 -29.71 -0.32 8.46
CA GLN A 226 -29.21 0.32 9.68
C GLN A 226 -30.10 0.07 10.91
N SER A 227 -31.41 -0.03 10.71
CA SER A 227 -32.39 -0.33 11.78
C SER A 227 -32.24 -1.72 12.41
N GLN A 228 -31.55 -2.64 11.74
CA GLN A 228 -31.27 -4.00 12.21
C GLN A 228 -29.88 -4.11 12.87
N TYR A 229 -29.06 -3.07 12.78
CA TYR A 229 -27.72 -3.02 13.38
C TYR A 229 -27.73 -2.28 14.72
N MET A 230 -26.94 -2.77 15.68
CA MET A 230 -27.06 -2.39 17.10
C MET A 230 -26.58 -0.99 17.49
N PHE A 231 -25.87 -0.27 16.62
CA PHE A 231 -25.28 1.03 16.94
C PHE A 231 -25.47 2.02 15.79
N SER A 232 -26.51 2.83 15.88
CA SER A 232 -26.77 3.96 14.97
C SER A 232 -26.83 5.26 15.76
N GLU A 233 -25.73 5.64 16.40
CA GLU A 233 -25.54 7.05 16.73
C GLU A 233 -25.08 7.75 15.46
N THR A 234 -25.88 8.70 14.99
CA THR A 234 -25.57 9.60 13.87
C THR A 234 -24.38 10.48 14.24
N GLY A 235 -23.17 9.95 14.07
CA GLY A 235 -21.95 10.74 13.95
C GLY A 235 -21.86 11.29 12.54
N GLU A 236 -21.70 12.60 12.41
CA GLU A 236 -21.37 13.25 11.14
C GLU A 236 -20.11 12.57 10.58
N VAL A 237 -20.25 11.83 9.48
CA VAL A 237 -19.12 11.25 8.77
C VAL A 237 -18.46 12.39 8.01
N ASP A 238 -17.23 12.75 8.38
CA ASP A 238 -16.43 13.73 7.63
C ASP A 238 -16.36 13.30 6.15
N GLU A 239 -16.76 14.17 5.22
CA GLU A 239 -16.83 13.89 3.78
C GLU A 239 -15.48 13.42 3.19
N ASP A 240 -14.37 13.76 3.85
CA ASP A 240 -13.02 13.35 3.47
C ASP A 240 -12.75 11.84 3.72
N ASP A 241 -13.38 11.21 4.73
CA ASP A 241 -13.24 9.77 5.01
C ASP A 241 -13.99 8.91 3.98
N ALA A 242 -15.11 9.40 3.47
CA ALA A 242 -15.92 8.69 2.47
C ALA A 242 -15.18 8.56 1.13
N ASN A 243 -14.40 9.59 0.74
CA ASN A 243 -13.60 9.57 -0.50
C ASN A 243 -12.34 8.71 -0.38
N ALA A 244 -11.74 8.60 0.82
CA ALA A 244 -10.58 7.73 1.05
C ALA A 244 -10.93 6.24 0.93
N MET A 245 -12.15 5.84 1.31
CA MET A 245 -12.63 4.45 1.20
C MET A 245 -12.95 3.99 -0.24
N VAL A 246 -13.00 4.91 -1.20
CA VAL A 246 -13.49 4.66 -2.57
C VAL A 246 -12.36 4.45 -3.59
N LEU A 247 -11.10 4.71 -3.22
CA LEU A 247 -9.92 4.59 -4.09
C LEU A 247 -9.07 3.35 -3.75
#